data_AF-A0A7I7QP05-F1
#
_entry.id   AF-A0A7I7QP05-F1
#
_cell.length_a   1.000
_cell.length_b   1.000
_cell.length_c   1.000
_cell.angle_alpha   90.00
_cell.angle_beta   90.00
_cell.angle_gamma   90.00
#
_symmetry.space_group_name_H-M   'P 1'
#
loop_
_entity.id
_entity.type
_entity.pdbx_description
1 polymer ?
#
loop_
_entity_poly.entity_id
_entity_poly.type
_entity_poly.pdbx_seq_one_letter_code
_entity_poly.pdbx_strand_id
1 'polypeptide(L)'
;MPRVRGTTVCDFHSAKAPQVKAKARQRLEEAADRMACELLRMACDDNVADSVKLAAIRDALDRAGLAARTAVAVEVGPPKPYGAILESIEAGSRAEYRRSHGNPDNSTPFTDNA
;
A
#
# COMPACT_ATOMS: atom_id res chain seq x y z
N MET A 1 -10.28 0.16 -40.80
CA MET A 1 -10.17 -0.04 -39.34
C MET A 1 -11.54 0.08 -38.69
N PRO A 2 -11.87 -0.77 -37.70
CA PRO A 2 -13.14 -0.69 -36.99
C PRO A 2 -13.20 0.52 -36.07
N ARG A 3 -14.42 0.99 -35.82
CA ARG A 3 -14.72 2.11 -34.92
C ARG A 3 -14.62 1.69 -33.46
N VAL A 4 -14.20 2.61 -32.58
CA VAL A 4 -14.26 2.36 -31.15
C VAL A 4 -15.73 2.42 -30.69
N ARG A 5 -16.14 1.47 -29.84
CA ARG A 5 -17.51 1.42 -29.31
C ARG A 5 -17.84 2.74 -28.59
N GLY A 6 -18.98 3.34 -28.93
CA GLY A 6 -19.43 4.60 -28.34
C GLY A 6 -18.75 5.86 -28.88
N THR A 7 -18.05 5.80 -30.02
CA THR A 7 -17.44 6.97 -30.68
C THR A 7 -17.64 7.02 -32.20
N THR A 8 -17.40 8.22 -32.73
CA THR A 8 -17.17 8.71 -34.11
C THR A 8 -16.21 8.02 -35.06
N VAL A 9 -15.22 7.35 -34.49
CA VAL A 9 -13.92 7.26 -35.16
C VAL A 9 -13.16 6.04 -34.66
N CYS A 10 -12.19 5.57 -35.45
CA CYS A 10 -11.27 4.53 -35.00
C CYS A 10 -10.11 5.11 -34.18
N ASP A 11 -9.32 4.27 -33.54
CA ASP A 11 -8.19 4.65 -32.69
C ASP A 11 -7.20 5.62 -33.34
N PHE A 12 -6.93 5.43 -34.64
CA PHE A 12 -5.98 6.23 -35.41
C PHE A 12 -6.55 7.57 -35.88
N HIS A 13 -7.88 7.71 -35.92
CA HIS A 13 -8.57 8.93 -36.35
C HIS A 13 -9.17 9.64 -35.14
N SER A 14 -8.37 9.83 -34.09
CA SER A 14 -8.68 10.61 -32.88
C SER A 14 -9.68 10.00 -31.86
N ALA A 15 -10.01 8.70 -31.93
CA ALA A 15 -10.80 8.08 -30.84
C ALA A 15 -10.07 8.07 -29.49
N LYS A 16 -8.73 8.07 -29.51
CA LYS A 16 -7.87 8.13 -28.32
C LYS A 16 -7.60 9.56 -27.80
N ALA A 17 -8.17 10.57 -28.47
CA ALA A 17 -7.96 11.96 -28.10
C ALA A 17 -8.49 12.24 -26.68
N PRO A 18 -7.85 13.15 -25.92
CA PRO A 18 -8.16 13.38 -24.52
C PRO A 18 -9.62 13.79 -24.29
N GLN A 19 -10.20 14.60 -25.18
CA GLN A 19 -11.61 15.02 -25.10
C GLN A 19 -12.60 13.86 -25.26
N VAL A 20 -12.28 12.86 -26.10
CA VAL A 20 -13.13 11.68 -26.30
C VAL A 20 -13.09 10.78 -25.07
N LYS A 21 -11.90 10.59 -24.48
CA LYS A 21 -11.71 9.86 -23.22
C LYS A 21 -12.41 10.56 -22.06
N ALA A 22 -12.30 11.88 -21.96
CA ALA A 22 -12.98 12.67 -20.93
C ALA A 22 -14.51 12.50 -21.03
N LYS A 23 -15.08 12.56 -22.24
CA LYS A 23 -16.51 12.32 -22.45
C LYS A 23 -16.93 10.88 -22.17
N ALA A 24 -16.06 9.90 -22.40
CA ALA A 24 -16.32 8.52 -22.00
C ALA A 24 -16.33 8.37 -20.47
N ARG A 25 -15.40 9.01 -19.77
CA ARG A 25 -15.39 9.05 -18.30
C ARG A 25 -16.65 9.68 -17.73
N GLN A 26 -17.06 10.84 -18.27
CA GLN A 26 -18.29 11.50 -17.86
C GLN A 26 -19.51 10.55 -17.95
N ARG A 27 -19.63 9.77 -19.03
CA ARG A 27 -20.72 8.80 -19.19
C ARG A 27 -20.69 7.68 -18.13
N LEU A 28 -19.50 7.26 -17.71
CA LEU A 28 -19.35 6.26 -16.64
C LEU A 28 -19.73 6.85 -15.27
N GLU A 29 -19.35 8.10 -15.03
CA GLU A 29 -19.69 8.84 -13.81
C GLU A 29 -21.21 9.08 -13.72
N GLU A 30 -21.85 9.48 -14.82
CA GLU A 30 -23.32 9.62 -14.93
C GLU A 30 -24.06 8.28 -14.72
N ALA A 31 -23.45 7.16 -15.15
CA ALA A 31 -24.02 5.83 -14.97
C ALA A 31 -23.75 5.22 -13.58
N ALA A 32 -22.90 5.86 -12.75
CA ALA A 32 -22.45 5.30 -11.48
C ALA A 32 -23.60 5.06 -10.50
N ASP A 33 -24.54 6.01 -10.40
CA ASP A 33 -25.71 5.90 -9.53
C ASP A 33 -26.58 4.69 -9.91
N ARG A 34 -26.87 4.53 -11.21
CA ARG A 34 -27.60 3.38 -11.72
C ARG A 34 -26.88 2.07 -11.40
N MET A 35 -25.55 2.02 -11.55
CA MET A 35 -24.76 0.82 -11.21
C MET A 35 -24.80 0.51 -9.70
N ALA A 36 -24.80 1.53 -8.84
CA ALA A 36 -24.95 1.36 -7.40
C ALA A 36 -26.33 0.78 -7.04
N CYS A 37 -27.41 1.25 -7.69
CA CYS A 37 -28.74 0.65 -7.49
C CYS A 37 -28.78 -0.83 -7.86
N GLU A 38 -28.20 -1.22 -9.01
CA GLU A 38 -28.17 -2.63 -9.41
C GLU A 38 -27.33 -3.49 -8.45
N LEU A 39 -26.22 -2.95 -7.93
CA LEU A 39 -25.42 -3.63 -6.91
C LEU A 39 -26.24 -3.95 -5.66
N LEU A 40 -27.00 -2.96 -5.16
CA LEU A 40 -27.86 -3.14 -4.00
C LEU A 40 -28.99 -4.14 -4.27
N ARG A 41 -29.56 -4.13 -5.48
CA ARG A 41 -30.55 -5.14 -5.89
C ARG A 41 -29.97 -6.55 -5.84
N MET A 42 -28.78 -6.77 -6.40
CA MET A 42 -28.11 -8.07 -6.35
C MET A 42 -27.79 -8.52 -4.92
N ALA A 43 -27.46 -7.57 -4.03
CA ALA A 43 -27.20 -7.87 -2.62
C ALA A 43 -28.47 -8.29 -1.86
N CYS A 44 -29.64 -7.78 -2.25
CA CYS A 44 -30.93 -8.07 -1.61
C CYS A 44 -31.75 -9.18 -2.28
N ASP A 45 -31.43 -9.60 -3.51
CA ASP A 45 -32.18 -10.63 -4.23
C ASP A 45 -31.87 -12.04 -3.72
N ASP A 46 -32.91 -12.83 -3.46
CA ASP A 46 -32.82 -14.22 -2.99
C ASP A 46 -32.59 -15.22 -4.12
N ASN A 47 -32.70 -14.80 -5.39
CA ASN A 47 -32.49 -15.67 -6.55
C ASN A 47 -31.07 -15.61 -7.12
N VAL A 48 -30.19 -14.80 -6.53
CA VAL A 48 -28.79 -14.69 -6.92
C VAL A 48 -27.99 -15.79 -6.22
N ALA A 49 -27.05 -16.41 -6.93
CA ALA A 49 -26.15 -17.40 -6.34
C ALA A 49 -25.43 -16.82 -5.10
N ASP A 50 -25.38 -17.58 -4.00
CA ASP A 50 -24.86 -17.13 -2.70
C ASP A 50 -23.47 -16.48 -2.79
N SER A 51 -22.60 -17.01 -3.65
CA SER A 51 -21.25 -16.48 -3.88
C SER A 51 -21.26 -15.06 -4.45
N VAL A 52 -22.17 -14.78 -5.38
CA VAL A 52 -22.35 -13.46 -6.02
C VAL A 52 -23.03 -12.51 -5.03
N LYS A 53 -24.02 -12.97 -4.27
CA LYS A 53 -24.70 -12.18 -3.24
C LYS A 53 -23.74 -11.73 -2.15
N LEU A 54 -22.92 -12.64 -1.64
CA LEU A 54 -21.90 -12.33 -0.64
C LEU A 54 -20.82 -11.38 -1.18
N ALA A 55 -20.41 -11.52 -2.45
CA ALA A 55 -19.51 -10.56 -3.08
C ALA A 55 -20.14 -9.17 -3.16
N ALA A 56 -21.38 -9.07 -3.65
CA ALA A 56 -22.12 -7.80 -3.74
C ALA A 56 -22.29 -7.10 -2.38
N ILE A 57 -22.55 -7.87 -1.32
CA ILE A 57 -22.65 -7.34 0.06
C ILE A 57 -21.32 -6.75 0.52
N ARG A 58 -20.20 -7.47 0.35
CA ARG A 58 -18.86 -6.95 0.72
C ARG A 58 -18.54 -5.67 -0.04
N ASP A 59 -18.78 -5.70 -1.35
CA ASP A 59 -18.60 -4.57 -2.25
C ASP A 59 -19.41 -3.32 -1.84
N ALA A 60 -20.64 -3.51 -1.35
CA ALA A 60 -21.48 -2.43 -0.85
C ALA A 60 -20.96 -1.89 0.49
N LEU A 61 -20.54 -2.77 1.41
CA LEU A 61 -19.96 -2.39 2.70
C LEU A 61 -18.63 -1.64 2.55
N ASP A 62 -17.77 -2.05 1.62
CA ASP A 62 -16.50 -1.40 1.32
C ASP A 62 -16.72 0.03 0.81
N ARG A 63 -17.71 0.23 -0.08
CA ARG A 63 -18.11 1.56 -0.57
C ARG A 63 -18.75 2.42 0.52
N ALA A 64 -19.43 1.81 1.48
CA ALA A 64 -19.97 2.50 2.66
C ALA A 64 -18.88 2.86 3.70
N GLY A 65 -17.64 2.41 3.51
CA GLY A 65 -16.55 2.62 4.48
C GLY A 65 -16.69 1.77 5.75
N LEU A 66 -17.52 0.72 5.72
CA LEU A 66 -17.79 -0.18 6.85
C LEU A 66 -16.91 -1.43 6.83
N ALA A 67 -15.94 -1.50 5.91
CA ALA A 67 -15.01 -2.60 5.78
C ALA A 67 -14.16 -2.79 7.04
N ALA A 68 -13.90 -4.05 7.40
CA ALA A 68 -12.94 -4.38 8.45
C ALA A 68 -11.55 -3.84 8.07
N ARG A 69 -10.97 -2.99 8.92
CA ARG A 69 -9.68 -2.34 8.67
C ARG A 69 -8.55 -3.38 8.70
N THR A 70 -8.15 -3.93 7.55
CA THR A 70 -6.89 -4.68 7.42
C THR A 70 -5.73 -3.71 7.17
N ALA A 71 -5.34 -2.96 8.20
CA ALA A 71 -4.14 -2.14 8.16
C ALA A 71 -2.93 -3.00 8.56
N VAL A 72 -2.19 -3.53 7.59
CA VAL A 72 -0.82 -4.02 7.82
C VAL A 72 0.10 -2.83 7.58
N ALA A 73 0.53 -2.17 8.66
CA ALA A 73 1.52 -1.10 8.59
C ALA A 73 2.90 -1.73 8.33
N VAL A 74 3.30 -1.79 7.06
CA VAL A 74 4.70 -2.03 6.71
C VAL A 74 5.38 -0.67 6.60
N GLU A 75 6.19 -0.30 7.59
CA GLU A 75 7.07 0.87 7.44
C GLU A 75 8.18 0.51 6.44
N VAL A 76 7.98 0.81 5.16
CA VAL A 76 9.02 0.73 4.12
C VAL A 76 9.73 2.09 4.06
N GLY A 77 10.48 2.40 5.11
CA GLY A 77 11.39 3.55 5.14
C GLY A 77 12.85 3.09 5.11
N PRO A 78 13.80 3.93 4.67
CA PRO A 78 15.21 3.72 5.00
C PRO A 78 15.32 3.47 6.52
N PRO A 79 16.22 2.56 6.97
CA PRO A 79 16.37 2.30 8.40
C PRO A 79 16.52 3.63 9.12
N LYS A 80 15.76 3.81 10.21
CA LYS A 80 15.83 5.04 11.03
C LYS A 80 17.31 5.30 11.32
N PRO A 81 17.78 6.57 11.26
CA PRO A 81 19.21 6.87 11.34
C PRO A 81 19.89 6.27 12.58
N TYR A 82 19.15 6.11 13.68
CA TYR A 82 19.63 5.43 14.90
C TYR A 82 19.77 3.90 14.76
N GLY A 83 18.98 3.25 13.90
CA GLY A 83 19.05 1.81 13.65
C GLY A 83 20.35 1.37 12.98
N ALA A 84 20.86 2.18 12.03
CA ALA A 84 22.15 1.94 11.40
C ALA A 84 23.32 2.03 12.41
N ILE A 85 23.19 2.92 13.41
CA ILE A 85 24.17 3.03 14.49
C ILE A 85 24.12 1.79 15.37
N LEU A 86 22.93 1.34 15.77
CA LEU A 86 22.76 0.15 16.61
C LEU A 86 23.33 -1.12 15.96
N GLU A 87 23.20 -1.27 14.65
CA GLU A 87 23.77 -2.40 13.91
C GLU A 87 25.30 -2.37 13.85
N SER A 88 25.91 -1.19 13.93
CA SER A 88 27.37 -1.02 13.98
C SER A 88 27.98 -1.20 15.38
N ILE A 89 27.16 -1.35 16.42
CA ILE A 89 27.67 -1.54 17.78
C ILE A 89 28.05 -3.02 17.97
N GLU A 90 29.34 -3.30 17.86
CA GLU A 90 29.90 -4.61 18.17
C GLU A 90 30.11 -4.76 19.69
N ALA A 91 29.64 -5.88 20.25
CA ALA A 91 29.85 -6.19 21.66
C ALA A 91 31.24 -6.82 21.87
N GLY A 92 32.08 -6.17 22.68
CA GLY A 92 33.42 -6.66 23.00
C GLY A 92 34.02 -5.98 24.23
N SER A 93 35.12 -6.54 24.75
CA SER A 93 35.82 -5.93 25.88
C SER A 93 36.55 -4.66 25.46
N ARG A 94 36.42 -3.59 26.24
CA ARG A 94 37.12 -2.31 25.99
C ARG A 94 38.64 -2.48 25.91
N ALA A 95 39.20 -3.43 26.65
CA ALA A 95 40.64 -3.74 26.62
C ALA A 95 41.08 -4.31 25.25
N GLU A 96 40.23 -5.14 24.64
CA GLU A 96 40.50 -5.79 23.35
C GLU A 96 40.39 -4.80 22.18
N TYR A 97 39.38 -3.93 22.21
CA TYR A 97 39.26 -2.81 21.27
C TYR A 97 40.51 -1.92 21.29
N ARG A 98 40.98 -1.53 22.47
CA ARG A 98 42.17 -0.68 22.59
C ARG A 98 43.45 -1.35 22.08
N ARG A 99 43.64 -2.65 22.34
CA ARG A 99 44.78 -3.43 21.80
C ARG A 99 44.78 -3.44 20.28
N SER A 100 43.63 -3.67 19.64
CA SER A 100 43.53 -3.68 18.17
C SER A 100 43.87 -2.31 17.54
N HIS A 101 43.65 -1.22 18.28
CA HIS A 101 43.94 0.15 17.85
C HIS A 101 45.32 0.65 18.35
N GLY A 102 46.16 -0.24 18.88
CA GLY A 102 47.54 0.09 19.30
C GLY A 102 47.62 1.01 20.51
N ASN A 103 46.53 1.20 21.25
CA ASN A 103 46.52 2.02 22.46
C ASN A 103 46.73 1.13 23.70
N PRO A 104 47.81 1.31 24.48
CA PRO A 104 48.02 0.52 25.68
C PRO A 104 46.93 0.82 26.71
N ASP A 105 46.35 -0.23 27.30
CA ASP A 105 45.33 -0.08 28.34
C ASP A 105 46.01 0.47 29.60
N ASN A 106 45.89 1.77 29.85
CA ASN A 106 46.48 2.45 31.00
C ASN A 106 45.59 2.36 32.25
N SER A 107 44.68 1.40 32.32
CA SER A 107 43.96 1.11 33.56
C SER A 107 44.96 0.59 34.59
N THR A 108 45.58 1.48 35.35
CA THR A 108 46.21 1.11 36.62
C THR A 108 45.12 0.44 37.46
N PRO A 109 45.27 -0.82 37.88
CA PRO A 109 44.40 -1.38 38.88
C PRO A 109 44.47 -0.46 40.09
N PHE A 110 43.33 0.07 40.53
CA PHE A 110 43.26 0.78 41.80
C PHE A 110 43.49 -0.26 42.90
N THR A 111 44.74 -0.37 43.37
CA THR A 111 45.09 -1.23 44.49
C THR A 111 44.84 -0.43 45.77
N ASP A 112 43.73 -0.72 46.45
CA ASP A 112 43.56 -0.36 47.85
C ASP A 112 44.66 -1.07 48.66
N ASN A 113 45.61 -0.31 49.21
CA ASN A 113 46.54 -0.82 50.22
C ASN A 113 45.75 -0.99 51.52
N ALA A 114 45.69 -2.23 52.02
CA ALA A 114 45.08 -2.61 53.29
C ALA A 114 45.82 -2.01 54.50
#